data_AF-A0A1U9V0D5-F1
#
_entry.id   AF-A0A1U9V0D5-F1
#
_cell.length_a   1.000
_cell.length_b   1.000
_cell.length_c   1.000
_cell.angle_alpha   90.00
_cell.angle_beta   90.00
_cell.angle_gamma   90.00
#
_symmetry.space_group_name_H-M   'P 1'
#
loop_
_entity.id
_entity.type
_entity.pdbx_description
1 polymer ?
#
loop_
_entity_poly.entity_id
_entity_poly.type
_entity_poly.pdbx_seq_one_letter_code
_entity_poly.pdbx_strand_id
1 'polypeptide(L)'
;MSADAHDHSELSPIQLRVRALETILTEKGYVDPAVLDLIVERYQTRIGPHIGARVIARAWVDPEFKAMLLADATSAIAALGVVSHMGDHLIAVENTPGHHNMIVCTLCSCYPWDVLGLPPVWYKSAAYRSRAVSDPRGVLADFGVILPEDTQIRVWDSTAETRFLVVPPRPAGTDSWPEERLVRLVTRDCMIGTGLPLRPEEISP
;
A
#
# COMPACT_ATOMS: atom_id res chain seq x y z
N MET A 1 27.34 13.09 48.98
CA MET A 1 26.83 13.44 47.64
C MET A 1 27.31 12.34 46.71
N SER A 2 26.56 11.24 46.63
CA SER A 2 26.89 10.14 45.73
C SER A 2 26.31 10.50 44.37
N ALA A 3 27.16 10.52 43.34
CA ALA A 3 26.74 10.72 41.98
C ALA A 3 25.95 9.47 41.53
N ASP A 4 24.68 9.66 41.23
CA ASP A 4 23.86 8.66 40.55
C ASP A 4 24.46 8.41 39.16
N ALA A 5 25.09 7.24 39.00
CA ALA A 5 25.47 6.73 37.70
C ALA A 5 24.18 6.39 36.94
N HIS A 6 23.84 7.19 35.93
CA HIS A 6 22.75 6.90 35.02
C HIS A 6 23.07 5.61 34.25
N ASP A 7 22.56 4.49 34.75
CA ASP A 7 22.50 3.20 34.07
C ASP A 7 21.56 3.34 32.87
N HIS A 8 22.10 3.75 31.74
CA HIS A 8 21.37 3.81 30.49
C HIS A 8 21.28 2.39 29.93
N SER A 9 20.10 1.77 30.05
CA SER A 9 19.76 0.58 29.27
C SER A 9 20.09 0.84 27.80
N GLU A 10 20.78 -0.11 27.12
CA GLU A 10 21.06 -0.04 25.67
C GLU A 10 19.79 0.05 24.81
N LEU A 11 18.62 -0.20 25.41
CA LEU A 11 17.33 -0.13 24.76
C LEU A 11 16.70 1.25 24.96
N SER A 12 16.17 1.79 23.86
CA SER A 12 15.32 2.98 23.92
C SER A 12 14.08 2.73 24.81
N PRO A 13 13.46 3.80 25.36
CA PRO A 13 12.26 3.67 26.16
C PRO A 13 11.11 2.90 25.48
N ILE A 14 10.98 3.00 24.15
CA ILE A 14 9.95 2.25 23.40
C ILE A 14 10.29 0.76 23.31
N GLN A 15 11.57 0.41 23.07
CA GLN A 15 12.01 -0.98 23.04
C GLN A 15 11.81 -1.66 24.39
N LEU A 16 12.09 -0.96 25.49
CA LEU A 16 11.82 -1.46 26.84
C LEU A 16 10.33 -1.74 27.06
N ARG A 17 9.45 -0.82 26.65
CA ARG A 17 7.99 -1.00 26.79
C ARG A 17 7.47 -2.15 25.95
N VAL A 18 7.96 -2.31 24.72
CA VAL A 18 7.58 -3.41 23.83
C VAL A 18 7.98 -4.74 24.45
N ARG A 19 9.23 -4.88 24.92
CA ARG A 19 9.69 -6.11 25.59
C ARG A 19 8.89 -6.41 26.86
N ALA A 20 8.64 -5.41 27.69
CA ALA A 20 7.84 -5.59 28.91
C ALA A 20 6.41 -6.07 28.60
N LEU A 21 5.77 -5.52 27.56
CA LEU A 21 4.44 -5.96 27.13
C LEU A 21 4.46 -7.41 26.63
N GLU A 22 5.43 -7.76 25.79
CA GLU A 22 5.61 -9.12 25.28
C GLU A 22 5.82 -10.14 26.40
N THR A 23 6.70 -9.84 27.37
CA THR A 23 6.93 -10.68 28.55
C THR A 23 5.64 -10.91 29.33
N ILE A 24 4.93 -9.83 29.71
CA ILE A 24 3.71 -9.94 30.53
C ILE A 24 2.61 -10.72 29.80
N LEU A 25 2.45 -10.52 28.49
CA LEU A 25 1.41 -11.23 27.71
C LEU A 25 1.76 -12.70 27.49
N THR A 26 3.04 -13.02 27.34
CA THR A 26 3.53 -14.40 27.21
C THR A 26 3.40 -15.16 28.52
N GLU A 27 3.82 -14.58 29.65
CA GLU A 27 3.70 -15.18 30.98
C GLU A 27 2.25 -15.47 31.37
N LYS A 28 1.32 -14.62 30.91
CA LYS A 28 -0.13 -14.81 31.10
C LYS A 28 -0.77 -15.81 30.13
N GLY A 29 0.00 -16.32 29.15
CA GLY A 29 -0.49 -17.27 28.14
C GLY A 29 -1.40 -16.65 27.08
N TYR A 30 -1.39 -15.32 26.91
CA TYR A 30 -2.19 -14.64 25.88
C TYR A 30 -1.49 -14.55 24.53
N VAL A 31 -0.16 -14.63 24.52
CA VAL A 31 0.67 -14.55 23.31
C VAL A 31 1.62 -15.74 23.29
N ASP A 32 1.73 -16.37 22.12
CA ASP A 32 2.81 -17.30 21.80
C ASP A 32 3.88 -16.54 20.98
N PRO A 33 5.11 -16.38 21.50
CA PRO A 33 6.19 -15.71 20.78
C PRO A 33 6.46 -16.30 19.39
N ALA A 34 6.33 -17.62 19.23
CA ALA A 34 6.53 -18.26 17.92
C ALA A 34 5.46 -17.84 16.90
N VAL A 35 4.23 -17.60 17.36
CA VAL A 35 3.15 -17.07 16.50
C VAL A 35 3.41 -15.61 16.14
N LEU A 36 3.94 -14.81 17.07
CA LEU A 36 4.31 -13.42 16.80
C LEU A 36 5.39 -13.32 15.71
N ASP A 37 6.43 -14.16 15.81
CA ASP A 37 7.50 -14.24 14.81
C ASP A 37 6.97 -14.58 13.42
N LEU A 38 6.03 -15.54 13.34
CA LEU A 38 5.37 -15.90 12.08
C LEU A 38 4.57 -14.74 11.47
N ILE A 39 3.91 -13.92 12.30
CA ILE A 39 3.20 -12.72 11.83
C ILE A 39 4.19 -11.71 11.26
N VAL A 40 5.31 -11.47 11.95
CA VAL A 40 6.35 -10.56 11.50
C VAL A 40 6.97 -11.04 10.19
N GLU A 41 7.40 -12.30 10.10
CA GLU A 41 7.98 -12.89 8.89
C GLU A 41 7.03 -12.76 7.69
N ARG A 42 5.73 -13.02 7.91
CA ARG A 42 4.71 -12.95 6.86
C ARG A 42 4.65 -11.56 6.22
N TYR A 43 4.63 -10.49 7.00
CA TYR A 43 4.58 -9.12 6.48
C TYR A 43 5.94 -8.57 6.02
N GLN A 44 7.04 -9.18 6.45
CA GLN A 44 8.38 -8.81 5.98
C GLN A 44 8.74 -9.46 4.64
N THR A 45 8.27 -10.68 4.39
CA THR A 45 8.80 -11.49 3.27
C THR A 45 7.75 -11.91 2.25
N ARG A 46 6.49 -12.15 2.67
CA ARG A 46 5.46 -12.75 1.79
C ARG A 46 4.44 -11.74 1.32
N ILE A 47 3.99 -10.84 2.20
CA ILE A 47 2.99 -9.83 1.86
C ILE A 47 3.70 -8.53 1.49
N GLY A 48 3.37 -7.98 0.32
CA GLY A 48 3.94 -6.72 -0.13
C GLY A 48 3.37 -6.22 -1.45
N PRO A 49 3.81 -5.04 -1.90
CA PRO A 49 3.28 -4.39 -3.11
C PRO A 49 3.50 -5.19 -4.40
N HIS A 50 4.38 -6.20 -4.39
CA HIS A 50 4.56 -7.10 -5.53
C HIS A 50 3.27 -7.90 -5.86
N ILE A 51 2.38 -8.12 -4.87
CA ILE A 51 1.08 -8.76 -5.09
C ILE A 51 0.20 -7.84 -5.93
N GLY A 52 0.00 -6.59 -5.48
CA GLY A 52 -0.74 -5.58 -6.25
C GLY A 52 -0.15 -5.35 -7.64
N ALA A 53 1.19 -5.31 -7.76
CA ALA A 53 1.86 -5.12 -9.04
C ALA A 53 1.49 -6.21 -10.07
N ARG A 54 1.38 -7.47 -9.64
CA ARG A 54 0.90 -8.58 -10.48
C ARG A 54 -0.57 -8.41 -10.87
N VAL A 55 -1.42 -7.98 -9.94
CA VAL A 55 -2.84 -7.70 -10.21
C VAL A 55 -2.99 -6.62 -11.29
N ILE A 56 -2.26 -5.51 -11.16
CA ILE A 56 -2.31 -4.41 -12.13
C ILE A 56 -1.76 -4.86 -13.49
N ALA A 57 -0.61 -5.54 -13.51
CA ALA A 57 -0.02 -6.04 -14.76
C ALA A 57 -0.97 -6.98 -15.52
N ARG A 58 -1.63 -7.90 -14.80
CA ARG A 58 -2.66 -8.76 -15.38
C ARG A 58 -3.83 -7.96 -15.93
N ALA A 59 -4.35 -7.00 -15.16
CA ALA A 59 -5.44 -6.13 -15.62
C ALA A 59 -5.09 -5.29 -16.86
N TRP A 60 -3.81 -5.05 -17.13
CA TRP A 60 -3.37 -4.38 -18.37
C TRP A 60 -3.33 -5.27 -19.61
N VAL A 61 -3.29 -6.59 -19.46
CA VAL A 61 -3.19 -7.55 -20.58
C VAL A 61 -4.42 -8.44 -20.73
N ASP A 62 -5.25 -8.55 -19.70
CA ASP A 62 -6.44 -9.38 -19.63
C ASP A 62 -7.68 -8.49 -19.35
N PRO A 63 -8.40 -8.05 -20.41
CA PRO A 63 -9.57 -7.18 -20.25
C PRO A 63 -10.72 -7.82 -19.46
N GLU A 64 -10.85 -9.15 -19.52
CA GLU A 64 -11.88 -9.88 -18.76
C GLU A 64 -11.54 -9.85 -17.26
N PHE A 65 -10.28 -10.11 -16.92
CA PHE A 65 -9.80 -9.93 -15.54
C PHE A 65 -9.95 -8.50 -15.04
N LYS A 66 -9.64 -7.51 -15.88
CA LYS A 66 -9.85 -6.09 -15.53
C LYS A 66 -11.33 -5.80 -15.22
N ALA A 67 -12.25 -6.30 -16.05
CA ALA A 67 -13.68 -6.11 -15.81
C ALA A 67 -14.12 -6.75 -14.49
N MET A 68 -13.65 -7.97 -14.18
CA MET A 68 -13.90 -8.64 -12.90
C MET A 68 -13.31 -7.84 -11.72
N LEU A 69 -12.08 -7.35 -11.86
CA LEU A 69 -11.38 -6.57 -10.84
C LEU A 69 -12.13 -5.27 -10.48
N LEU A 70 -12.64 -4.56 -11.49
CA LEU A 70 -13.40 -3.31 -11.29
C LEU A 70 -14.81 -3.55 -10.75
N ALA A 71 -15.39 -4.72 -11.01
CA ALA A 71 -16.71 -5.10 -10.48
C ALA A 71 -16.62 -5.57 -9.02
N ASP A 72 -15.64 -6.42 -8.69
CA ASP A 72 -15.40 -6.96 -7.35
C ASP A 72 -13.92 -7.33 -7.20
N ALA A 73 -13.12 -6.41 -6.66
CA ALA A 73 -11.69 -6.61 -6.53
C ALA A 73 -11.34 -7.68 -5.50
N THR A 74 -12.15 -7.85 -4.44
CA THR A 74 -11.97 -8.91 -3.45
C THR A 74 -12.06 -10.27 -4.12
N SER A 75 -13.13 -10.53 -4.87
CA SER A 75 -13.34 -11.82 -5.54
C SER A 75 -12.32 -12.06 -6.66
N ALA A 76 -12.01 -11.05 -7.47
CA ALA A 76 -11.05 -11.17 -8.56
C ALA A 76 -9.63 -11.51 -8.08
N ILE A 77 -9.16 -10.88 -7.00
CA ILE A 77 -7.83 -11.14 -6.45
C ILE A 77 -7.78 -12.47 -5.70
N ALA A 78 -8.84 -12.84 -4.98
CA ALA A 78 -8.94 -14.15 -4.32
C ALA A 78 -8.84 -15.30 -5.33
N ALA A 79 -9.43 -15.16 -6.53
CA ALA A 79 -9.37 -16.16 -7.59
C ALA A 79 -7.94 -16.41 -8.13
N LEU A 80 -7.01 -15.46 -7.93
CA LEU A 80 -5.60 -15.65 -8.30
C LEU A 80 -4.84 -16.55 -7.31
N GLY A 81 -5.43 -16.88 -6.16
CA GLY A 81 -4.81 -17.70 -5.12
C GLY A 81 -3.58 -17.04 -4.45
N VAL A 82 -3.36 -15.75 -4.68
CA VAL A 82 -2.19 -15.01 -4.17
C VAL A 82 -2.36 -14.62 -2.70
N VAL A 83 -3.62 -14.50 -2.25
CA VAL A 83 -3.97 -14.19 -0.86
C VAL A 83 -4.96 -15.26 -0.39
N SER A 84 -4.66 -15.92 0.73
CA SER A 84 -5.51 -17.01 1.27
C SER A 84 -6.84 -16.50 1.82
N HIS A 85 -6.84 -15.31 2.43
CA HIS A 85 -8.04 -14.59 2.87
C HIS A 85 -7.80 -13.10 2.79
N MET A 86 -8.68 -12.37 2.10
CA MET A 86 -8.71 -10.91 2.16
C MET A 86 -9.54 -10.51 3.37
N GLY A 87 -8.91 -9.85 4.34
CA GLY A 87 -9.62 -9.40 5.56
C GLY A 87 -10.60 -8.25 5.32
N ASP A 88 -10.36 -7.47 4.27
CA ASP A 88 -11.10 -6.25 3.96
C ASP A 88 -11.92 -6.36 2.66
N HIS A 89 -13.00 -5.59 2.56
CA HIS A 89 -13.71 -5.38 1.30
C HIS A 89 -12.88 -4.42 0.40
N LEU A 90 -12.38 -4.93 -0.71
CA LEU A 90 -11.48 -4.19 -1.60
C LEU A 90 -12.24 -3.68 -2.83
N ILE A 91 -12.02 -2.42 -3.18
CA ILE A 91 -12.53 -1.80 -4.39
C ILE A 91 -11.35 -1.33 -5.25
N ALA A 92 -11.31 -1.75 -6.51
CA ALA A 92 -10.38 -1.23 -7.49
C ALA A 92 -10.96 0.03 -8.13
N VAL A 93 -10.17 1.11 -8.21
CA VAL A 93 -10.58 2.39 -8.78
C VAL A 93 -9.66 2.76 -9.93
N GLU A 94 -10.23 2.90 -11.13
CA GLU A 94 -9.45 3.08 -12.35
C GLU A 94 -9.13 4.54 -12.63
N ASN A 95 -7.87 4.83 -12.93
CA ASN A 95 -7.44 6.08 -13.54
C ASN A 95 -7.71 6.05 -15.04
N THR A 96 -8.35 7.10 -15.57
CA THR A 96 -8.71 7.24 -16.98
C THR A 96 -8.21 8.59 -17.52
N PRO A 97 -8.24 8.83 -18.83
CA PRO A 97 -7.99 10.17 -19.35
C PRO A 97 -8.92 11.20 -18.68
N GLY A 98 -8.33 12.19 -18.01
CA GLY A 98 -9.06 13.23 -17.28
C GLY A 98 -9.51 12.85 -15.86
N HIS A 99 -9.28 11.63 -15.37
CA HIS A 99 -9.61 11.24 -13.98
C HIS A 99 -8.45 10.52 -13.30
N HIS A 100 -8.04 11.03 -12.15
CA HIS A 100 -6.99 10.45 -11.32
C HIS A 100 -7.53 10.16 -9.91
N ASN A 101 -7.31 8.95 -9.41
CA ASN A 101 -7.70 8.54 -8.07
C ASN A 101 -6.50 8.62 -7.13
N MET A 102 -6.73 9.03 -5.89
CA MET A 102 -5.74 9.01 -4.82
C MET A 102 -6.39 8.46 -3.55
N ILE A 103 -5.68 7.63 -2.79
CA ILE A 103 -6.20 6.95 -1.60
C ILE A 103 -5.56 7.52 -0.34
N VAL A 104 -6.35 7.79 0.69
CA VAL A 104 -5.87 8.22 2.00
C VAL A 104 -6.66 7.51 3.11
N CYS A 105 -6.12 7.56 4.33
CA CYS A 105 -6.90 7.36 5.55
C CYS A 105 -6.65 8.55 6.46
N THR A 106 -7.55 9.52 6.44
CA THR A 106 -7.35 10.79 7.17
C THR A 106 -7.31 10.56 8.68
N LEU A 107 -8.05 9.57 9.19
CA LEU A 107 -8.21 9.30 10.61
C LEU A 107 -7.07 8.49 11.24
N CYS A 108 -6.41 7.62 10.48
CA CYS A 108 -5.33 6.78 10.99
C CYS A 108 -4.35 6.35 9.89
N SER A 109 -4.53 5.15 9.34
CA SER A 109 -3.61 4.50 8.40
C SER A 109 -4.21 3.28 7.70
N CYS A 110 -5.54 3.17 7.58
CA CYS A 110 -6.20 2.06 6.90
C CYS A 110 -5.64 1.87 5.49
N TYR A 111 -5.33 0.61 5.14
CA TYR A 111 -4.56 0.27 3.95
C TYR A 111 -4.78 -1.21 3.59
N PRO A 112 -4.82 -1.62 2.31
CA PRO A 112 -5.05 -3.02 1.91
C PRO A 112 -3.78 -3.86 2.10
N TRP A 113 -3.50 -4.30 3.33
CA TRP A 113 -2.23 -4.95 3.66
C TRP A 113 -1.99 -6.21 2.85
N ASP A 114 -3.03 -7.03 2.66
CA ASP A 114 -2.96 -8.29 1.90
C ASP A 114 -2.45 -8.12 0.46
N VAL A 115 -2.61 -6.93 -0.13
CA VAL A 115 -2.27 -6.65 -1.53
C VAL A 115 -1.07 -5.71 -1.66
N LEU A 116 -0.92 -4.77 -0.73
CA LEU A 116 0.08 -3.71 -0.83
C LEU A 116 1.15 -3.72 0.28
N GLY A 117 1.05 -4.66 1.23
CA GLY A 117 1.93 -4.71 2.41
C GLY A 117 1.63 -3.62 3.44
N LEU A 118 2.57 -3.39 4.34
CA LEU A 118 2.42 -2.32 5.35
C LEU A 118 2.49 -0.93 4.68
N PRO A 119 1.67 0.03 5.15
CA PRO A 119 1.65 1.36 4.57
C PRO A 119 2.99 2.08 4.78
N PRO A 120 3.47 2.84 3.77
CA PRO A 120 4.67 3.64 3.91
C PRO A 120 4.57 4.64 5.06
N VAL A 121 5.72 5.06 5.58
CA VAL A 121 5.78 6.04 6.68
C VAL A 121 5.07 7.35 6.32
N TRP A 122 5.26 7.83 5.10
CA TRP A 122 4.61 9.07 4.63
C TRP A 122 3.09 8.97 4.60
N TYR A 123 2.52 7.80 4.31
CA TYR A 123 1.06 7.61 4.26
C TYR A 123 0.42 7.80 5.64
N LYS A 124 1.16 7.45 6.70
CA LYS A 124 0.75 7.59 8.10
C LYS A 124 0.97 9.00 8.65
N SER A 125 1.71 9.84 7.92
CA SER A 125 2.12 11.16 8.39
C SER A 125 0.96 12.15 8.43
N ALA A 126 1.00 13.09 9.38
CA ALA A 126 0.02 14.18 9.46
C ALA A 126 0.05 15.07 8.21
N ALA A 127 1.23 15.24 7.59
CA ALA A 127 1.39 16.04 6.38
C ALA A 127 0.59 15.47 5.21
N TYR A 128 0.71 14.16 4.96
CA TYR A 128 -0.08 13.51 3.92
C TYR A 128 -1.57 13.49 4.27
N ARG A 129 -1.91 13.00 5.47
CA ARG A 129 -3.31 12.76 5.89
C ARG A 129 -4.16 14.01 5.92
N SER A 130 -3.59 15.16 6.28
CA SER A 130 -4.33 16.43 6.31
C SER A 130 -4.47 17.06 4.94
N ARG A 131 -3.43 17.03 4.10
CA ARG A 131 -3.42 17.71 2.80
C ARG A 131 -4.02 16.90 1.66
N ALA A 132 -3.99 15.58 1.71
CA ALA A 132 -4.47 14.72 0.62
C ALA A 132 -5.93 15.03 0.23
N VAL A 133 -6.78 15.41 1.18
CA VAL A 133 -8.19 15.76 0.94
C VAL A 133 -8.43 17.24 0.65
N SER A 134 -7.54 18.14 1.09
CA SER A 134 -7.72 19.60 0.94
C SER A 134 -6.96 20.19 -0.25
N ASP A 135 -5.80 19.62 -0.56
CA ASP A 135 -4.88 20.04 -1.62
C ASP A 135 -4.23 18.80 -2.28
N PRO A 136 -5.03 17.95 -2.95
CA PRO A 136 -4.52 16.74 -3.59
C PRO A 136 -3.50 17.06 -4.70
N ARG A 137 -3.67 18.15 -5.46
CA ARG A 137 -2.70 18.54 -6.50
C ARG A 137 -1.35 18.93 -5.90
N GLY A 138 -1.33 19.73 -4.83
CA GLY A 138 -0.08 20.10 -4.18
C GLY A 138 0.61 18.89 -3.54
N VAL A 139 -0.15 17.94 -2.99
CA VAL A 139 0.43 16.67 -2.53
C VAL A 139 1.04 15.89 -3.70
N LEU A 140 0.36 15.74 -4.83
CA LEU A 140 0.93 15.08 -6.01
C LEU A 140 2.21 15.77 -6.50
N ALA A 141 2.25 17.11 -6.48
CA ALA A 141 3.43 17.87 -6.84
C ALA A 141 4.63 17.58 -5.91
N ASP A 142 4.40 17.37 -4.60
CA ASP A 142 5.45 16.95 -3.65
C ASP A 142 6.02 15.56 -3.98
N PHE A 143 5.23 14.69 -4.62
CA PHE A 143 5.66 13.39 -5.17
C PHE A 143 6.26 13.50 -6.59
N GLY A 144 6.37 14.71 -7.15
CA GLY A 144 6.86 14.93 -8.51
C GLY A 144 5.83 14.60 -9.60
N VAL A 145 4.55 14.43 -9.25
CA VAL A 145 3.46 14.17 -10.19
C VAL A 145 2.72 15.45 -10.53
N ILE A 146 2.82 15.89 -11.79
CA ILE A 146 2.08 17.03 -12.32
C ILE A 146 1.04 16.51 -13.32
N LEU A 147 -0.23 16.68 -12.98
CA LEU A 147 -1.35 16.31 -13.83
C LEU A 147 -1.81 17.53 -14.66
N PRO A 148 -2.39 17.33 -15.86
CA PRO A 148 -3.09 18.38 -16.57
C PRO A 148 -4.11 19.09 -15.68
N GLU A 149 -4.27 20.40 -15.91
CA GLU A 149 -5.12 21.26 -15.07
C GLU A 149 -6.58 20.80 -15.05
N ASP A 150 -7.06 20.27 -16.17
CA ASP A 150 -8.41 19.75 -16.38
C ASP A 150 -8.62 18.33 -15.82
N THR A 151 -7.58 17.64 -15.38
CA THR A 151 -7.72 16.29 -14.80
C THR A 151 -8.41 16.36 -13.45
N GLN A 152 -9.58 15.74 -13.31
CA GLN A 152 -10.28 15.64 -12.05
C GLN A 152 -9.56 14.66 -11.11
N ILE A 153 -9.30 15.09 -9.87
CA ILE A 153 -8.75 14.21 -8.84
C ILE A 153 -9.86 13.77 -7.89
N ARG A 154 -10.04 12.45 -7.76
CA ARG A 154 -10.94 11.85 -6.78
C ARG A 154 -10.14 11.25 -5.64
N VAL A 155 -10.36 11.76 -4.44
CA VAL A 155 -9.71 11.26 -3.23
C VAL A 155 -10.64 10.27 -2.52
N TRP A 156 -10.11 9.10 -2.20
CA TRP A 156 -10.81 8.01 -1.52
C TRP A 156 -10.30 7.89 -0.10
N ASP A 157 -11.11 8.34 0.86
CA ASP A 157 -10.78 8.27 2.29
C ASP A 157 -11.29 6.97 2.91
N SER A 158 -10.35 6.16 3.40
CA SER A 158 -10.59 4.84 3.99
C SER A 158 -11.10 4.99 5.43
N THR A 159 -12.38 5.33 5.57
CA THR A 159 -13.04 5.66 6.84
C THR A 159 -13.84 4.52 7.47
N ALA A 160 -13.99 3.41 6.74
CA ALA A 160 -14.67 2.18 7.19
C ALA A 160 -13.78 0.95 6.86
N GLU A 161 -14.36 -0.24 6.75
CA GLU A 161 -13.61 -1.47 6.40
C GLU A 161 -13.33 -1.64 4.91
N THR A 162 -13.88 -0.76 4.06
CA THR A 162 -13.49 -0.73 2.65
C THR A 162 -12.05 -0.27 2.51
N ARG A 163 -11.30 -0.96 1.64
CA ARG A 163 -9.99 -0.53 1.14
C ARG A 163 -10.07 -0.27 -0.35
N PHE A 164 -9.10 0.49 -0.84
CA PHE A 164 -9.02 0.86 -2.24
C PHE A 164 -7.68 0.42 -2.83
N LEU A 165 -7.70 0.11 -4.13
CA LEU A 165 -6.52 -0.11 -4.95
C LEU A 165 -6.67 0.73 -6.22
N VAL A 166 -5.71 1.61 -6.53
CA VAL A 166 -5.73 2.34 -7.80
C VAL A 166 -5.28 1.41 -8.92
N VAL A 167 -6.04 1.38 -10.02
CA VAL A 167 -5.65 0.78 -11.28
C VAL A 167 -5.13 1.89 -12.21
N PRO A 168 -3.80 2.10 -12.28
CA PRO A 168 -3.24 3.14 -13.12
C PRO A 168 -3.32 2.78 -14.61
N PRO A 169 -3.22 3.76 -15.53
CA PRO A 169 -3.16 3.47 -16.96
C PRO A 169 -1.89 2.69 -17.31
N ARG A 170 -1.96 1.82 -18.31
CA ARG A 170 -0.79 1.14 -18.87
C ARG A 170 0.12 2.16 -19.55
N PRO A 171 1.43 2.18 -19.27
CA PRO A 171 2.36 3.07 -19.97
C PRO A 171 2.40 2.80 -21.48
N ALA A 172 2.45 3.87 -22.27
CA ALA A 172 2.59 3.78 -23.73
C ALA A 172 3.90 3.07 -24.13
N GLY A 173 3.91 2.43 -25.31
CA GLY A 173 5.10 1.73 -25.80
C GLY A 173 5.34 0.36 -25.15
N THR A 174 4.36 -0.14 -24.39
CA THR A 174 4.44 -1.44 -23.72
C THR A 174 3.54 -2.50 -24.34
N ASP A 175 2.82 -2.21 -25.44
CA ASP A 175 1.74 -3.06 -25.97
C ASP A 175 2.13 -4.53 -26.18
N SER A 176 3.36 -4.76 -26.65
CA SER A 176 3.92 -6.09 -26.91
C SER A 176 4.63 -6.74 -25.72
N TRP A 177 4.65 -6.09 -24.56
CA TRP A 177 5.37 -6.60 -23.41
C TRP A 177 4.63 -7.76 -22.73
N PRO A 178 5.36 -8.78 -22.27
CA PRO A 178 4.77 -9.83 -21.46
C PRO A 178 4.40 -9.31 -20.06
N GLU A 179 3.44 -9.95 -19.41
CA GLU A 179 2.92 -9.56 -18.08
C GLU A 179 4.06 -9.43 -17.05
N GLU A 180 5.00 -10.36 -17.03
CA GLU A 180 6.11 -10.40 -16.07
C GLU A 180 7.00 -9.14 -16.16
N ARG A 181 7.12 -8.57 -17.37
CA ARG A 181 7.87 -7.33 -17.57
C ARG A 181 7.05 -6.11 -17.15
N LEU A 182 5.74 -6.12 -17.39
CA LEU A 182 4.83 -5.03 -17.00
C LEU A 182 4.76 -4.85 -15.48
N VAL A 183 4.85 -5.93 -14.69
CA VAL A 183 4.92 -5.87 -13.22
C VAL A 183 5.98 -4.90 -12.73
N ARG A 184 7.13 -4.83 -13.42
CA ARG A 184 8.25 -3.95 -13.05
C ARG A 184 7.94 -2.46 -13.19
N LEU A 185 6.91 -2.09 -13.96
CA LEU A 185 6.47 -0.70 -14.11
C LEU A 185 5.53 -0.25 -12.99
N VAL A 186 4.92 -1.19 -12.27
CA VAL A 186 3.93 -0.89 -11.24
C VAL A 186 4.64 -0.62 -9.93
N THR A 187 4.55 0.61 -9.46
CA THR A 187 5.09 1.03 -8.15
C THR A 187 4.00 0.98 -7.09
N ARG A 188 4.41 0.91 -5.82
CA ARG A 188 3.46 1.09 -4.71
C ARG A 188 2.73 2.43 -4.82
N ASP A 189 3.45 3.49 -5.19
CA ASP A 189 2.91 4.85 -5.21
C ASP A 189 1.83 5.01 -6.29
N CYS A 190 1.96 4.36 -7.46
CA CYS A 190 0.90 4.40 -8.48
C CYS A 190 -0.35 3.57 -8.11
N MET A 191 -0.20 2.56 -7.24
CA MET A 191 -1.33 1.80 -6.68
C MET A 191 -2.03 2.52 -5.51
N ILE A 192 -1.38 3.52 -4.90
CA ILE A 192 -2.00 4.47 -3.95
C ILE A 192 -2.58 5.69 -4.69
N GLY A 193 -2.07 5.98 -5.87
CA GLY A 193 -2.41 7.17 -6.65
C GLY A 193 -1.58 8.39 -6.31
N THR A 194 -0.44 8.24 -5.62
CA THR A 194 0.53 9.32 -5.40
C THR A 194 1.65 9.34 -6.44
N GLY A 195 1.72 8.32 -7.29
CA GLY A 195 2.68 8.19 -8.39
C GLY A 195 2.00 7.82 -9.71
N LEU A 196 2.78 7.86 -10.79
CA LEU A 196 2.44 7.19 -12.05
C LEU A 196 3.27 5.89 -12.15
N PRO A 197 2.83 4.91 -12.96
CA PRO A 197 3.72 3.79 -13.28
C PRO A 197 5.01 4.30 -13.91
N LEU A 198 6.10 3.56 -13.71
CA LEU A 198 7.37 3.88 -14.35
C LEU A 198 7.21 3.86 -15.87
N ARG A 199 7.99 4.69 -16.56
CA ARG A 199 8.07 4.61 -18.01
C ARG A 199 8.97 3.45 -18.43
N PRO A 200 8.78 2.89 -19.64
CA PRO A 200 9.61 1.81 -20.16
C PRO A 200 11.13 2.09 -20.12
N GLU A 201 11.52 3.35 -20.30
CA GLU A 201 12.91 3.78 -20.28
C GLU A 201 13.54 3.69 -18.88
N GLU A 202 12.74 3.77 -17.82
CA GLU A 202 13.21 3.78 -16.42
C GLU A 202 13.56 2.39 -15.88
N ILE A 203 13.14 1.34 -16.60
CA ILE A 203 13.40 -0.06 -16.19
C ILE A 203 14.18 -0.86 -17.25
N SER A 204 14.62 -0.21 -18.32
CA SER A 204 15.49 -0.82 -19.33
C SER A 204 16.79 -1.32 -18.66
N PRO A 205 17.33 -2.45 -19.13
CA PRO A 205 18.01 -3.47 -18.33
C PRO A 205 19.13 -2.97 -17.40
#